data_AF-A0A7X0SF18-F1
#
_entry.id   AF-A0A7X0SF18-F1
#
_cell.length_a   1.000
_cell.length_b   1.000
_cell.length_c   1.000
_cell.angle_alpha   90.00
_cell.angle_beta   90.00
_cell.angle_gamma   90.00
#
_symmetry.space_group_name_H-M   'P 1'
#
loop_
_entity.id
_entity.type
_entity.pdbx_description
1 polymer ?
#
loop_
_entity_poly.entity_id
_entity_poly.type
_entity_poly.pdbx_seq_one_letter_code
_entity_poly.pdbx_strand_id
1 'polypeptide(L)'
;MIFDRFKQVDKSLSRKTEGAGVGLSLVKSIVELHGGTIYAESEFGKGSKFTVKIPSGKVLNQNISYSGNVRSENENVKVELSDIYS
;
A
#
# COMPACT_ATOMS: atom_id res chain seq x y z
N MET A 1 2.71 -1.59 -18.26
CA MET A 1 2.33 -0.37 -17.51
C MET A 1 2.67 -0.58 -16.03
N ILE A 2 2.76 0.45 -15.19
CA ILE A 2 3.48 0.41 -13.88
C ILE A 2 3.08 -0.68 -12.86
N PHE A 3 1.95 -1.36 -13.07
CA PHE A 3 1.47 -2.46 -12.21
C PHE A 3 1.87 -3.86 -12.71
N ASP A 4 2.58 -3.96 -13.83
CA ASP A 4 3.08 -5.26 -14.31
C ASP A 4 4.30 -5.68 -13.48
N ARG A 5 4.47 -7.00 -13.30
CA ARG A 5 5.64 -7.55 -12.60
C ARG A 5 6.94 -7.16 -13.31
N PHE A 6 7.98 -6.91 -12.52
CA PHE A 6 9.34 -6.64 -12.99
C PHE A 6 9.48 -5.37 -13.84
N LYS A 7 8.51 -4.44 -13.75
CA LYS A 7 8.64 -3.12 -14.36
C LYS A 7 9.38 -2.17 -13.42
N GLN A 8 10.50 -1.65 -13.91
CA GLN A 8 11.26 -0.56 -13.31
C GLN A 8 11.32 0.60 -14.34
N VAL A 9 11.27 1.84 -13.85
CA VAL A 9 11.58 3.02 -14.67
C VAL A 9 13.10 3.14 -14.72
N ASP A 10 13.63 3.59 -15.86
CA ASP A 10 15.07 3.65 -16.19
C ASP A 10 16.03 3.68 -14.99
N LYS A 11 16.97 2.72 -14.97
CA LYS A 11 17.93 2.50 -13.88
C LYS A 11 18.90 3.68 -13.65
N SER A 12 18.82 4.73 -14.47
CA SER A 12 19.65 5.94 -14.32
C SER A 12 19.23 6.81 -13.13
N LEU A 13 18.02 6.60 -12.57
CA LEU A 13 17.49 7.31 -11.41
C LEU A 13 17.51 6.46 -10.12
N SER A 14 18.08 5.25 -10.15
CA SER A 14 17.97 4.32 -9.03
C SER A 14 18.86 4.72 -7.85
N ARG A 15 18.22 4.90 -6.68
CA ARG A 15 18.93 4.84 -5.40
C ARG A 15 19.54 3.44 -5.25
N LYS A 16 20.67 3.31 -4.52
CA LYS A 16 21.48 2.10 -4.28
C LYS A 16 20.72 0.81 -3.89
N THR A 17 19.45 0.91 -3.55
CA THR A 17 18.55 -0.19 -3.13
C THR A 17 17.29 -0.17 -4.00
N GLU A 18 17.37 -0.73 -5.20
CA GLU A 18 16.19 -0.85 -6.07
C GLU A 18 15.54 -2.22 -5.86
N GLY A 19 14.27 -2.24 -5.44
CA GLY A 19 13.51 -3.49 -5.29
C GLY A 19 13.22 -4.15 -6.65
N ALA A 20 12.89 -5.44 -6.68
CA ALA A 20 12.72 -6.25 -7.90
C ALA A 20 11.56 -5.84 -8.84
N GLY A 21 10.93 -4.68 -8.65
CA GLY A 21 9.79 -4.23 -9.47
C GLY A 21 8.51 -5.04 -9.22
N VAL A 22 8.36 -5.62 -8.03
CA VAL A 22 7.22 -6.49 -7.67
C VAL A 22 6.15 -5.79 -6.84
N GLY A 23 6.47 -4.69 -6.16
CA GLY A 23 5.59 -4.04 -5.19
C GLY A 23 4.22 -3.65 -5.75
N LEU A 24 4.17 -2.88 -6.83
CA LEU A 24 2.89 -2.43 -7.41
C LEU A 24 2.08 -3.57 -8.03
N SER A 25 2.73 -4.59 -8.56
CA SER A 25 2.04 -5.79 -9.06
C SER A 25 1.38 -6.58 -7.94
N LEU A 26 2.03 -6.67 -6.78
CA LEU A 26 1.47 -7.31 -5.59
C LEU A 26 0.29 -6.51 -5.05
N VAL A 27 0.43 -5.19 -4.96
CA VAL A 27 -0.66 -4.30 -4.54
C VAL A 27 -1.88 -4.48 -5.45
N LYS A 28 -1.68 -4.49 -6.78
CA LYS A 28 -2.77 -4.74 -7.73
C LYS A 28 -3.47 -6.07 -7.47
N SER A 29 -2.72 -7.16 -7.29
CA SER A 29 -3.31 -8.47 -6.98
C SER A 29 -4.09 -8.46 -5.67
N ILE A 30 -3.59 -7.82 -4.61
CA ILE A 30 -4.30 -7.71 -3.33
C ILE A 30 -5.60 -6.93 -3.50
N VAL A 31 -5.56 -5.79 -4.20
CA VAL A 31 -6.74 -4.95 -4.43
C VAL A 31 -7.80 -5.70 -5.24
N GLU A 32 -7.40 -6.40 -6.30
CA GLU A 32 -8.30 -7.22 -7.13
C GLU A 32 -8.92 -8.38 -6.35
N LEU A 33 -8.15 -9.04 -5.47
CA LEU A 33 -8.66 -10.08 -4.57
C LEU A 33 -9.73 -9.56 -3.61
N HIS A 34 -9.65 -8.29 -3.20
CA HIS A 34 -10.67 -7.62 -2.38
C HIS A 34 -11.86 -7.09 -3.21
N GLY A 35 -11.95 -7.43 -4.50
CA GLY A 35 -12.99 -6.92 -5.41
C GLY A 35 -12.85 -5.42 -5.69
N GLY A 36 -11.69 -4.85 -5.41
CA GLY A 36 -11.40 -3.44 -5.57
C GLY A 36 -10.76 -3.10 -6.91
N THR A 37 -10.41 -1.82 -7.06
CA THR A 37 -9.72 -1.28 -8.23
C THR A 37 -8.58 -0.36 -7.81
N ILE A 38 -7.52 -0.32 -8.62
CA ILE A 38 -6.37 0.57 -8.44
C ILE A 38 -6.06 1.30 -9.75
N TYR A 39 -5.70 2.58 -9.65
CA TYR A 39 -5.23 3.38 -10.78
C TYR A 39 -4.22 4.44 -10.31
N ALA A 40 -3.47 4.99 -11.27
CA ALA A 40 -2.47 6.03 -11.00
C ALA A 40 -2.66 7.20 -11.96
N GLU A 41 -2.53 8.40 -11.42
CA GLU A 41 -2.52 9.67 -12.16
C GLU A 41 -1.18 10.36 -11.86
N SER A 42 -0.53 10.92 -12.87
CA SER A 42 0.78 11.54 -12.69
C SER A 42 0.89 12.77 -13.58
N GLU A 43 1.54 13.80 -13.05
CA GLU A 43 1.91 15.00 -13.79
C GLU A 43 3.40 15.29 -13.56
N PHE A 44 4.14 15.51 -14.65
CA PHE A 44 5.56 15.79 -14.59
C PHE A 44 5.85 17.01 -13.72
N GLY A 45 6.83 16.90 -12.82
CA GLY A 45 7.17 17.95 -11.87
C GLY A 45 6.21 18.12 -10.68
N LYS A 46 5.06 17.43 -10.66
CA LYS A 46 4.11 17.45 -9.52
C LYS A 46 4.01 16.11 -8.79
N GLY A 47 4.51 15.03 -9.39
CA GLY A 47 4.54 13.70 -8.81
C GLY A 47 3.39 12.82 -9.27
N SER A 48 3.10 11.78 -8.49
CA SER A 48 2.14 10.73 -8.84
C SER A 48 1.19 10.45 -7.69
N LYS A 49 -0.08 10.27 -8.02
CA LYS A 49 -1.17 9.91 -7.10
C LYS A 49 -1.68 8.53 -7.46
N PHE A 50 -1.66 7.63 -6.48
CA PHE A 50 -2.17 6.26 -6.61
C PHE A 50 -3.47 6.16 -5.81
N THR A 51 -4.54 5.69 -6.45
CA THR A 51 -5.85 5.59 -5.81
C THR A 51 -6.30 4.14 -5.80
N VAL A 52 -6.67 3.66 -4.61
CA VAL A 52 -7.26 2.34 -4.38
C VAL A 52 -8.71 2.51 -3.96
N LYS A 53 -9.62 1.76 -4.56
CA LYS A 53 -11.03 1.69 -4.19
C LYS A 53 -11.37 0.26 -3.80
N ILE A 54 -11.78 0.02 -2.56
CA ILE A 54 -12.24 -1.28 -2.07
C ILE A 54 -13.74 -1.20 -1.77
N PRO A 55 -14.55 -2.21 -2.16
CA PRO A 55 -15.95 -2.28 -1.74
C PRO A 55 -16.05 -2.33 -0.22
N SER A 56 -16.76 -1.40 0.40
CA SER A 56 -17.12 -1.57 1.81
C SER A 56 -18.27 -2.57 1.90
N GLY A 57 -18.05 -3.70 2.58
CA GLY A 57 -19.15 -4.58 2.97
C GLY A 57 -20.21 -3.81 3.76
N LYS A 58 -21.45 -4.32 3.80
CA LYS A 58 -22.44 -3.83 4.78
C LYS A 58 -21.83 -4.01 6.15
N VAL A 59 -21.51 -2.91 6.84
CA VAL A 59 -21.22 -2.96 8.27
C VAL A 59 -22.51 -3.42 8.93
N LEU A 60 -22.59 -4.68 9.33
CA LEU A 60 -23.60 -5.08 10.29
C LEU A 60 -23.29 -4.27 11.54
N ASN A 61 -24.20 -3.36 11.95
CA ASN A 61 -24.16 -2.68 13.25
C ASN A 61 -24.38 -3.72 14.35
N GLN A 62 -23.46 -4.66 14.50
CA GLN A 62 -23.34 -5.47 15.68
C GLN A 62 -22.41 -4.69 16.58
N ASN A 63 -22.86 -4.38 17.79
CA ASN A 63 -22.01 -3.91 18.86
C ASN A 63 -20.98 -5.01 19.10
N ILE A 64 -19.84 -4.96 18.39
CA ILE A 64 -18.71 -5.83 18.64
C ILE A 64 -18.13 -5.32 19.95
N SER A 65 -18.55 -5.93 21.06
CA SER A 65 -17.81 -5.87 22.30
C SER A 65 -16.45 -6.50 22.01
N TYR A 66 -15.44 -5.67 21.69
CA TYR A 66 -14.07 -6.10 21.53
C TYR A 66 -13.59 -6.68 22.87
N SER A 67 -13.81 -7.98 23.08
CA SER A 67 -13.14 -8.76 24.11
C SER A 67 -11.75 -9.15 23.62
N GLY A 68 -10.93 -8.15 23.32
CA GLY A 68 -9.50 -8.28 23.19
C GLY A 68 -8.89 -7.30 24.16
N ASN A 69 -8.00 -7.76 25.04
CA ASN A 69 -7.24 -6.88 25.91
C ASN A 69 -6.55 -5.80 25.07
N VAL A 70 -7.14 -4.61 24.98
CA VAL A 70 -6.49 -3.43 24.41
C VAL A 70 -5.43 -3.00 25.42
N ARG A 71 -4.26 -3.64 25.38
CA ARG A 71 -3.05 -2.96 25.81
C ARG A 71 -2.83 -1.84 24.80
N SER A 72 -2.93 -0.62 25.30
CA SER A 72 -2.60 0.60 24.56
C SER A 72 -1.12 0.55 24.18
N GLU A 73 -0.78 -0.11 23.07
CA GLU A 73 0.56 -0.11 22.48
C GLU A 73 0.61 0.91 21.33
N ASN A 74 0.52 2.19 21.69
CA ASN A 74 0.85 3.30 20.80
C ASN A 74 2.38 3.46 20.59
N GLU A 75 3.19 2.54 21.13
CA GLU A 75 4.66 2.64 21.11
C GLU A 75 5.32 1.72 20.08
N ASN A 76 4.76 0.53 19.80
CA ASN A 76 5.40 -0.43 18.87
C ASN A 76 5.23 -0.07 17.39
N VAL A 77 4.08 0.48 16.98
CA VAL A 77 3.82 0.85 15.57
C VAL A 77 4.72 2.01 15.11
N LYS A 78 5.18 2.86 16.05
CA LYS A 78 6.03 4.00 15.73
C LYS A 78 7.48 3.59 15.46
N VAL A 79 7.98 2.54 16.13
CA VAL A 79 9.35 2.03 15.98
C VAL A 79 9.51 1.31 14.63
N GLU A 80 8.52 0.55 14.17
CA GLU A 80 8.64 -0.21 12.92
C GLU A 80 8.68 0.65 11.65
N LEU A 81 8.15 1.88 11.69
CA LEU A 81 8.14 2.78 10.53
C LEU A 81 9.43 3.62 10.41
N SER A 82 10.22 3.76 11.48
CA SER A 82 11.52 4.46 11.42
C SER A 82 12.59 3.66 10.67
N ASP A 83 12.54 2.33 10.73
CA ASP A 83 13.55 1.46 10.11
C ASP A 83 13.49 1.45 8.57
N ILE A 84 12.40 1.96 8.00
CA ILE A 84 12.16 1.99 6.55
C ILE A 84 12.81 3.24 5.89
N TYR A 85 13.20 4.25 6.69
CA TYR A 85 13.73 5.53 6.20
C TYR A 85 15.22 5.77 6.51
N SER A 86 15.97 4.75 6.94
CA SER A 86 17.42 4.90 7.21
C SER A 86 18.32 4.67 5.99
#